data_AF-A0A8J4U4H4-F1
#
_entry.id   AF-A0A8J4U4H4-F1
#
_cell.length_a   1.000
_cell.length_b   1.000
_cell.length_c   1.000
_cell.angle_alpha   90.00
_cell.angle_beta   90.00
_cell.angle_gamma   90.00
#
_symmetry.space_group_name_H-M   'P 1'
#
loop_
_entity.id
_entity.type
_entity.pdbx_description
1 polymer ?
#
loop_
_entity_poly.entity_id
_entity_poly.type
_entity_poly.pdbx_seq_one_letter_code
_entity_poly.pdbx_strand_id
1 'polypeptide(L)'
;MAVMGNEEEPLHPSSVFDLDYSSTSVQLQLICLGFGFYALIFFLSHFLSVLLSQTYVCLSAKEKVFWCLAATRAMFGVQGSGAGLRALMEDGPVFSDKVRGQTSWSWFTVLTACGFFVFENVALHGSNLVFRSFDIPLAAHHAFALAGFSGTVLCRDMGHFLAIITLLLEMSTPFTCISWMLLK
;
A
#
# COMPACT_ATOMS: atom_id res chain seq x y z
N MET A 1 15.63 -7.91 53.83
CA MET A 1 14.82 -8.84 53.01
C MET A 1 14.37 -8.04 51.79
N ALA A 2 15.16 -8.06 50.72
CA ALA A 2 14.90 -7.31 49.50
C ALA A 2 14.15 -8.24 48.53
N VAL A 3 12.93 -7.85 48.16
CA VAL A 3 12.18 -8.50 47.08
C VAL A 3 12.60 -7.80 45.79
N MET A 4 13.41 -8.49 44.99
CA MET A 4 13.68 -8.10 43.61
C MET A 4 12.35 -8.18 42.84
N GLY A 5 11.90 -7.03 42.33
CA GLY A 5 10.83 -6.98 41.36
C GLY A 5 11.28 -7.70 40.09
N ASN A 6 10.47 -8.65 39.65
CA ASN A 6 10.57 -9.23 38.31
C ASN A 6 10.40 -8.08 37.31
N GLU A 7 11.46 -7.77 36.56
CA GLU A 7 11.33 -6.99 35.33
C GLU A 7 10.53 -7.86 34.35
N GLU A 8 9.28 -7.47 34.08
CA GLU A 8 8.49 -8.09 33.01
C GLU A 8 9.20 -7.79 31.68
N GLU A 9 9.79 -8.83 31.10
CA GLU A 9 10.35 -8.81 29.76
C GLU A 9 9.24 -8.38 28.79
N PRO A 10 9.46 -7.37 27.91
CA PRO A 10 8.41 -6.86 27.05
C PRO A 10 7.94 -7.96 26.11
N LEU A 11 6.68 -8.36 26.29
CA LEU A 11 6.01 -9.42 25.58
C LEU A 11 6.08 -9.15 24.07
N HIS A 12 6.88 -9.94 23.35
CA HIS A 12 6.98 -9.82 21.90
C HIS A 12 5.58 -10.08 21.29
N PRO A 13 5.02 -9.17 20.47
CA PRO A 13 3.70 -9.35 19.90
C PRO A 13 3.67 -10.61 19.04
N SER A 14 2.76 -11.53 19.36
CA SER A 14 2.60 -12.82 18.69
C SER A 14 2.09 -12.70 17.25
N SER A 15 1.43 -11.58 16.94
CA SER A 15 0.86 -11.26 15.64
C SER A 15 1.03 -9.78 15.31
N VAL A 16 1.11 -9.45 14.01
CA VAL A 16 1.09 -8.06 13.53
C VAL A 16 -0.19 -7.31 13.94
N PHE A 17 -1.26 -8.04 14.25
CA PHE A 17 -2.52 -7.47 14.73
C PHE A 17 -2.53 -7.15 16.23
N ASP A 18 -1.51 -7.58 16.97
CA ASP A 18 -1.34 -7.29 18.41
C ASP A 18 -0.50 -6.03 18.65
N LEU A 19 -0.05 -5.35 17.59
CA LEU A 19 0.76 -4.14 17.68
C LEU A 19 -0.02 -2.96 18.27
N ASP A 20 0.68 -2.08 18.99
CA ASP A 20 0.12 -0.80 19.43
C ASP A 20 0.11 0.20 18.27
N TYR A 21 -0.98 0.21 17.52
CA TYR A 21 -1.21 1.13 16.41
C TYR A 21 -1.38 2.60 16.84
N SER A 22 -1.49 2.90 18.14
CA SER A 22 -1.49 4.28 18.63
C SER A 22 -0.08 4.90 18.66
N SER A 23 0.96 4.05 18.61
CA SER A 23 2.35 4.47 18.59
C SER A 23 2.74 4.97 17.19
N THR A 24 3.18 6.23 17.11
CA THR A 24 3.71 6.81 15.87
C THR A 24 4.91 6.03 15.34
N SER A 25 5.71 5.43 16.23
CA SER A 25 6.84 4.58 15.82
C SER A 25 6.36 3.34 15.07
N VAL A 26 5.33 2.65 15.57
CA VAL A 26 4.73 1.48 14.92
C VAL A 26 4.13 1.88 13.56
N GLN A 27 3.41 3.00 13.53
CA GLN A 27 2.81 3.50 12.29
C GLN A 27 3.87 3.78 11.22
N LEU A 28 4.93 4.52 11.57
CA LEU A 28 6.03 4.83 10.65
C LEU A 28 6.77 3.57 10.19
N GLN A 29 7.03 2.62 11.09
CA GLN A 29 7.63 1.35 10.73
C GLN A 29 6.79 0.59 9.71
N LEU A 30 5.47 0.52 9.91
CA LEU A 30 4.57 -0.16 8.97
C LEU A 30 4.47 0.57 7.62
N ILE A 31 4.50 1.90 7.60
CA ILE A 31 4.57 2.68 6.35
C ILE A 31 5.88 2.38 5.61
N CYS A 32 7.02 2.39 6.32
CA CYS A 32 8.33 2.06 5.74
C CYS A 32 8.40 0.61 5.25
N LEU A 33 7.83 -0.34 5.99
CA LEU A 33 7.74 -1.74 5.57
C LEU A 33 6.84 -1.90 4.36
N GLY A 34 5.70 -1.20 4.31
CA GLY A 34 4.83 -1.15 3.14
C GLY A 34 5.57 -0.62 1.90
N PHE A 35 6.27 0.51 2.04
CA PHE A 35 7.13 1.05 0.99
C PHE A 35 8.15 0.02 0.51
N GLY A 36 8.89 -0.60 1.45
CA GLY A 36 9.92 -1.58 1.15
C GLY A 36 9.36 -2.83 0.46
N PHE A 37 8.17 -3.28 0.87
CA PHE A 37 7.46 -4.38 0.24
C PHE A 37 7.14 -4.07 -1.22
N TYR A 38 6.51 -2.95 -1.54
CA TYR A 38 6.18 -2.63 -2.94
C TYR A 38 7.42 -2.31 -3.79
N ALA A 39 8.48 -1.74 -3.19
CA ALA A 39 9.77 -1.62 -3.85
C ALA A 39 10.35 -3.00 -4.21
N LEU A 40 10.29 -3.97 -3.29
CA LEU A 40 10.69 -5.34 -3.55
C LEU A 40 9.89 -5.96 -4.70
N ILE A 41 8.56 -5.75 -4.72
CA ILE A 41 7.69 -6.24 -5.79
C ILE A 41 8.05 -5.62 -7.14
N PHE A 42 8.34 -4.32 -7.17
CA PHE A 42 8.79 -3.64 -8.37
C PHE A 42 10.10 -4.24 -8.92
N PHE A 43 11.08 -4.47 -8.05
CA PHE A 43 12.34 -5.10 -8.46
C PHE A 43 12.15 -6.56 -8.87
N LEU A 44 11.34 -7.33 -8.13
CA LEU A 44 11.02 -8.70 -8.47
C LEU A 44 10.32 -8.78 -9.83
N SER A 45 9.40 -7.86 -10.12
CA SER A 45 8.77 -7.73 -11.44
C SER A 45 9.80 -7.50 -12.53
N HIS A 46 10.81 -6.64 -12.31
CA HIS A 46 11.90 -6.45 -13.25
C HIS A 46 12.66 -7.76 -13.50
N PHE A 47 13.14 -8.41 -12.44
CA PHE A 47 13.92 -9.65 -12.55
C PHE A 47 13.13 -10.76 -13.26
N LEU A 48 11.88 -11.01 -12.85
CA LEU A 48 11.02 -11.99 -13.49
C LEU A 48 10.74 -11.65 -14.96
N SER A 49 10.50 -10.37 -15.27
CA SER A 49 10.21 -9.96 -16.66
C SER A 49 11.43 -10.10 -17.57
N VAL A 50 12.64 -9.80 -17.07
CA VAL A 50 13.89 -10.05 -17.82
C VAL A 50 14.06 -11.53 -18.13
N LEU A 51 13.72 -12.41 -17.19
CA LEU A 51 13.89 -13.86 -17.35
C LEU A 51 12.81 -14.50 -18.24
N LEU A 52 11.57 -14.01 -18.18
CA LEU A 52 10.41 -14.71 -18.70
C LEU A 52 9.71 -14.02 -19.88
N SER A 53 9.97 -12.72 -20.14
CA SER A 53 9.23 -11.94 -21.14
C SER A 53 10.14 -11.38 -22.24
N GLN A 54 10.01 -11.93 -23.45
CA GLN A 54 10.70 -11.41 -24.63
C GLN A 54 10.24 -9.99 -24.98
N THR A 55 8.93 -9.72 -24.86
CA THR A 55 8.38 -8.36 -24.98
C THR A 55 9.12 -7.39 -24.07
N TYR A 56 9.25 -7.74 -22.78
CA TYR A 56 9.91 -6.88 -21.80
C TYR A 56 11.35 -6.54 -22.18
N VAL A 57 12.13 -7.52 -22.64
CA VAL A 57 13.54 -7.31 -23.01
C VAL A 57 13.66 -6.27 -24.13
N CYS A 58 12.73 -6.28 -25.08
CA CYS A 58 12.68 -5.35 -26.21
C CYS A 58 12.17 -3.94 -25.87
N LEU A 59 11.56 -3.76 -24.69
CA LEU A 59 11.05 -2.45 -24.27
C LEU A 59 12.17 -1.43 -24.03
N SER A 60 11.86 -0.15 -24.29
CA SER A 60 12.70 0.96 -23.88
C SER A 60 12.86 1.03 -22.35
N ALA A 61 13.92 1.68 -21.86
CA ALA A 61 14.14 1.82 -20.41
C ALA A 61 12.94 2.47 -19.69
N LYS A 62 12.30 3.46 -20.32
CA LYS A 62 11.10 4.11 -19.80
C LYS A 62 9.93 3.13 -19.68
N GLU A 63 9.66 2.35 -20.73
CA GLU A 63 8.58 1.38 -20.73
C GLU A 63 8.81 0.23 -19.76
N LYS A 64 10.07 -0.19 -19.56
CA LYS A 64 10.45 -1.18 -18.54
C LYS A 64 10.08 -0.71 -17.13
N VAL A 65 10.30 0.56 -16.81
CA VAL A 65 9.88 1.15 -15.52
C VAL A 65 8.36 1.16 -15.40
N PHE A 66 7.64 1.61 -16.44
CA PHE A 66 6.17 1.62 -16.41
C PHE A 66 5.56 0.22 -16.36
N TRP A 67 6.19 -0.78 -16.97
CA TRP A 67 5.81 -2.18 -16.87
C TRP A 67 5.91 -2.70 -15.44
N CYS A 68 7.04 -2.44 -14.77
CA CYS A 68 7.20 -2.85 -13.37
C CYS A 68 6.26 -2.09 -12.43
N LEU A 69 5.99 -0.80 -12.69
CA LEU A 69 4.96 -0.03 -11.99
C LEU A 69 3.56 -0.59 -12.23
N ALA A 70 3.22 -1.01 -13.45
CA ALA A 70 1.94 -1.63 -13.77
C ALA A 70 1.76 -2.95 -13.01
N ALA A 71 2.78 -3.81 -12.98
CA ALA A 71 2.75 -5.05 -12.19
C ALA A 71 2.57 -4.78 -10.69
N THR A 72 3.27 -3.78 -10.15
CA THR A 72 3.18 -3.42 -8.73
C THR A 72 1.79 -2.85 -8.39
N ARG A 73 1.24 -1.97 -9.23
CA ARG A 73 -0.13 -1.46 -9.12
C ARG A 73 -1.18 -2.56 -9.22
N ALA A 74 -0.98 -3.54 -10.10
CA ALA A 74 -1.89 -4.68 -10.21
C ALA A 74 -1.93 -5.50 -8.90
N MET A 75 -0.78 -5.75 -8.28
CA MET A 75 -0.76 -6.41 -6.97
C MET A 75 -1.48 -5.58 -5.91
N PHE A 76 -1.17 -4.28 -5.81
CA PHE A 76 -1.82 -3.40 -4.85
C PHE A 76 -3.33 -3.38 -5.05
N GLY A 77 -3.79 -3.28 -6.30
CA GLY A 77 -5.21 -3.31 -6.64
C GLY A 77 -5.90 -4.61 -6.21
N VAL A 78 -5.25 -5.78 -6.37
CA VAL A 78 -5.79 -7.06 -5.86
C VAL A 78 -5.92 -7.03 -4.34
N GLN A 79 -4.88 -6.60 -3.64
CA GLN A 79 -4.89 -6.50 -2.18
C GLN A 79 -5.96 -5.51 -1.68
N GLY A 80 -6.01 -4.33 -2.27
CA GLY A 80 -6.97 -3.28 -1.94
C GLY A 80 -8.41 -3.70 -2.20
N SER A 81 -8.65 -4.41 -3.31
CA SER A 81 -9.96 -4.99 -3.63
C SER A 81 -10.39 -6.02 -2.59
N GLY A 82 -9.47 -6.91 -2.20
CA GLY A 82 -9.73 -7.89 -1.15
C GLY A 82 -10.07 -7.22 0.18
N ALA A 83 -9.34 -6.18 0.56
CA ALA A 83 -9.60 -5.42 1.78
C ALA A 83 -10.95 -4.69 1.73
N GLY A 84 -11.23 -3.99 0.64
CA GLY A 84 -12.51 -3.30 0.42
C GLY A 84 -13.70 -4.25 0.45
N LEU A 85 -13.59 -5.39 -0.24
CA LEU A 85 -14.64 -6.40 -0.28
C LEU A 85 -14.86 -7.03 1.10
N ARG A 86 -13.78 -7.33 1.82
CA ARG A 86 -13.85 -7.82 3.20
C ARG A 86 -14.59 -6.84 4.11
N ALA A 87 -14.28 -5.55 4.03
CA ALA A 87 -14.95 -4.52 4.82
C ALA A 87 -16.44 -4.35 4.48
N LEU A 88 -16.88 -4.75 3.28
CA LEU A 88 -18.30 -4.77 2.90
C LEU A 88 -19.02 -6.04 3.33
N MET A 89 -18.33 -7.19 3.33
CA MET A 89 -18.94 -8.50 3.55
C MET A 89 -18.93 -8.95 5.01
N GLU A 90 -17.95 -8.51 5.80
CA GLU A 90 -17.85 -8.86 7.22
C GLU A 90 -18.61 -7.86 8.09
N ASP A 91 -19.54 -8.35 8.92
CA ASP A 91 -20.22 -7.58 9.97
C ASP A 91 -19.26 -7.31 11.16
N GLY A 92 -18.20 -6.53 10.89
CA GLY A 92 -17.17 -6.16 11.86
C GLY A 92 -17.27 -4.70 12.34
N PRO A 93 -16.43 -4.29 13.32
CA PRO A 93 -16.44 -2.94 13.89
C PRO A 93 -16.30 -1.81 12.86
N VAL A 94 -15.55 -2.06 11.77
CA VAL A 94 -15.37 -1.10 10.67
C VAL A 94 -16.67 -0.90 9.88
N PHE A 95 -17.49 -1.93 9.72
CA PHE A 95 -18.77 -1.84 9.01
C PHE A 95 -19.89 -1.29 9.90
N SER A 96 -19.93 -1.71 11.16
CA SER A 96 -20.97 -1.34 12.12
C SER A 96 -20.89 0.13 12.57
N ASP A 97 -19.68 0.66 12.73
CA ASP A 97 -19.45 2.09 12.98
C ASP A 97 -18.57 2.68 11.87
N LYS A 98 -19.21 3.29 10.88
CA LYS A 98 -18.49 3.87 9.72
C LYS A 98 -17.73 5.15 10.07
N VAL A 99 -18.04 5.78 11.20
CA VAL A 99 -17.48 7.08 11.59
C VAL A 99 -16.27 6.91 12.49
N ARG A 100 -16.26 5.91 13.37
CA ARG A 100 -15.17 5.67 14.33
C ARG A 100 -14.65 4.24 14.34
N GLY A 101 -15.28 3.32 13.62
CA GLY A 101 -14.90 1.92 13.57
C GLY A 101 -13.48 1.73 13.04
N GLN A 102 -12.66 1.11 13.87
CA GLN A 102 -11.27 0.77 13.59
C GLN A 102 -10.98 -0.62 14.15
N THR A 103 -10.03 -1.32 13.54
CA THR A 103 -9.51 -2.61 13.98
C THR A 103 -8.03 -2.65 13.68
N SER A 104 -7.26 -3.52 14.35
CA SER A 104 -5.85 -3.71 14.03
C SER A 104 -5.62 -4.06 12.56
N TRP A 105 -6.54 -4.83 11.96
CA TRP A 105 -6.48 -5.16 10.53
C TRP A 105 -6.70 -3.94 9.63
N SER A 106 -7.65 -3.05 9.99
CA SER A 106 -7.86 -1.84 9.20
C SER A 106 -6.70 -0.86 9.35
N TRP A 107 -6.12 -0.72 10.53
CA TRP A 107 -4.89 0.02 10.75
C TRP A 107 -3.75 -0.52 9.88
N PHE A 108 -3.50 -1.83 9.90
CA PHE A 108 -2.49 -2.46 9.06
C PHE A 108 -2.71 -2.17 7.57
N THR A 109 -3.96 -2.29 7.11
CA THR A 109 -4.34 -2.03 5.71
C THR A 109 -4.10 -0.58 5.30
N VAL A 110 -4.54 0.39 6.12
CA VAL A 110 -4.37 1.82 5.85
C VAL A 110 -2.90 2.24 5.86
N LEU A 111 -2.11 1.74 6.81
CA LEU A 111 -0.68 2.08 6.93
C LEU A 111 0.14 1.47 5.79
N THR A 112 -0.14 0.23 5.39
CA THR A 112 0.53 -0.39 4.24
C THR A 112 0.12 0.26 2.92
N ALA A 113 -1.14 0.71 2.79
CA ALA A 113 -1.58 1.53 1.66
C ALA A 113 -0.88 2.89 1.61
N CYS A 114 -0.65 3.56 2.75
CA CYS A 114 0.20 4.75 2.79
C CYS A 114 1.61 4.45 2.27
N GLY A 115 2.21 3.35 2.71
CA GLY A 115 3.52 2.89 2.22
C GLY A 115 3.56 2.69 0.71
N PHE A 116 2.52 2.07 0.14
CA PHE A 116 2.34 1.93 -1.31
C PHE A 116 2.32 3.29 -2.02
N PHE A 117 1.45 4.21 -1.59
CA PHE A 117 1.31 5.50 -2.27
C PHE A 117 2.57 6.35 -2.14
N VAL A 118 3.33 6.25 -1.03
CA VAL A 118 4.65 6.89 -0.92
C VAL A 118 5.62 6.29 -1.95
N PHE A 119 5.69 4.95 -2.05
CA PHE A 119 6.53 4.26 -3.04
C PHE A 119 6.19 4.71 -4.46
N GLU A 120 4.90 4.71 -4.80
CA GLU A 120 4.42 5.04 -6.13
C GLU A 120 4.70 6.48 -6.51
N ASN A 121 4.50 7.44 -5.58
CA ASN A 121 4.86 8.83 -5.82
C ASN A 121 6.37 8.99 -6.06
N VAL A 122 7.21 8.34 -5.25
CA VAL A 122 8.67 8.38 -5.44
C VAL A 122 9.06 7.81 -6.80
N ALA A 123 8.52 6.65 -7.17
CA ALA A 123 8.83 6.00 -8.44
C ALA A 123 8.31 6.79 -9.66
N LEU A 124 7.07 7.32 -9.58
CA LEU A 124 6.46 8.12 -10.63
C LEU A 124 7.22 9.43 -10.84
N HIS A 125 7.45 10.20 -9.77
CA HIS A 125 8.18 11.47 -9.87
C HIS A 125 9.64 11.28 -10.24
N GLY A 126 10.30 10.25 -9.71
CA GLY A 126 11.66 9.88 -10.10
C GLY A 126 11.76 9.55 -11.58
N SER A 127 10.83 8.72 -12.09
CA SER A 127 10.78 8.38 -13.52
C SER A 127 10.48 9.60 -14.39
N ASN A 128 9.57 10.48 -13.98
CA ASN A 128 9.25 11.73 -14.66
C ASN A 128 10.45 12.66 -14.75
N LEU A 129 11.24 12.78 -13.68
CA LEU A 129 12.47 13.55 -13.67
C LEU A 129 13.52 12.96 -14.62
N VAL A 130 13.76 11.65 -14.54
CA VAL A 130 14.77 10.94 -15.35
C VAL A 130 14.42 10.98 -16.84
N PHE A 131 13.17 10.72 -17.20
CA PHE A 131 12.71 10.64 -18.59
C PHE A 131 12.12 11.95 -19.11
N ARG A 132 12.16 13.03 -18.31
CA ARG A 132 11.56 14.34 -18.63
C ARG A 132 10.11 14.23 -19.10
N SER A 133 9.33 13.39 -18.43
CA SER A 133 7.89 13.26 -18.65
C SER A 133 7.10 13.94 -17.54
N PHE A 134 5.87 14.33 -17.85
CA PHE A 134 4.97 14.97 -16.90
C PHE A 134 3.56 14.41 -17.07
N ASP A 135 3.28 13.32 -16.37
CA ASP A 135 1.93 12.79 -16.26
C ASP A 135 1.21 13.47 -15.09
N ILE A 136 0.76 14.70 -15.33
CA ILE A 136 0.13 15.55 -14.33
C ILE A 136 -1.15 14.91 -13.76
N PRO A 137 -2.07 14.35 -14.58
CA PRO A 137 -3.27 13.71 -14.05
C PRO A 137 -2.96 12.54 -13.12
N LEU A 138 -2.02 11.67 -13.52
CA LEU A 138 -1.62 10.52 -12.70
C LEU A 138 -0.95 10.99 -11.40
N ALA A 139 -0.02 11.95 -11.48
CA ALA A 139 0.64 12.52 -10.31
C ALA A 139 -0.36 13.15 -9.34
N ALA A 140 -1.34 13.92 -9.84
CA ALA A 140 -2.36 14.53 -9.00
C ALA A 140 -3.22 13.45 -8.32
N HIS A 141 -3.65 12.42 -9.04
CA HIS A 141 -4.42 11.31 -8.48
C HIS A 141 -3.70 10.63 -7.31
N HIS A 142 -2.43 10.25 -7.49
CA HIS A 142 -1.65 9.60 -6.43
C HIS A 142 -1.30 10.52 -5.27
N ALA A 143 -1.15 11.83 -5.52
CA ALA A 143 -0.97 12.82 -4.46
C ALA A 143 -2.25 12.96 -3.61
N PHE A 144 -3.43 13.00 -4.25
CA PHE A 144 -4.71 13.02 -3.53
C PHE A 144 -4.94 11.73 -2.74
N ALA A 145 -4.63 10.57 -3.32
CA ALA A 145 -4.71 9.30 -2.62
C ALA A 145 -3.80 9.29 -1.38
N LEU A 146 -2.52 9.65 -1.53
CA LEU A 146 -1.57 9.74 -0.42
C LEU A 146 -2.07 10.70 0.67
N ALA A 147 -2.58 11.87 0.29
CA ALA A 147 -3.12 12.84 1.23
C ALA A 147 -4.34 12.29 2.00
N GLY A 148 -5.26 11.60 1.32
CA GLY A 148 -6.43 10.99 1.95
C GLY A 148 -6.09 9.90 2.96
N PHE A 149 -5.20 8.97 2.59
CA PHE A 149 -4.75 7.92 3.49
C PHE A 149 -3.90 8.46 4.64
N SER A 150 -3.00 9.40 4.37
CA SER A 150 -2.20 10.06 5.43
C SER A 150 -3.10 10.85 6.39
N GLY A 151 -4.12 11.54 5.87
CA GLY A 151 -5.13 12.21 6.70
C GLY A 151 -5.88 11.24 7.61
N THR A 152 -6.16 10.03 7.13
CA THR A 152 -6.74 8.94 7.95
C THR A 152 -5.81 8.52 9.08
N VAL A 153 -4.52 8.41 8.83
CA VAL A 153 -3.52 8.07 9.86
C VAL A 153 -3.34 9.20 10.88
N LEU A 154 -3.37 10.46 10.43
CA LEU A 154 -3.18 11.64 11.28
C LEU A 154 -4.41 11.93 12.15
N CYS A 155 -5.62 11.75 11.61
CA CYS A 155 -6.87 11.94 12.32
C CYS A 155 -7.29 10.64 13.03
N ARG A 156 -6.64 10.34 14.16
CA ARG A 156 -6.80 9.06 14.89
C ARG A 156 -8.22 8.73 15.33
N ASP A 157 -9.09 9.73 15.47
CA ASP A 157 -10.50 9.53 15.85
C ASP A 157 -11.41 9.19 14.65
N MET A 158 -10.88 9.23 13.42
CA MET A 158 -11.62 8.94 12.20
C MET A 158 -11.63 7.44 11.91
N GLY A 159 -12.81 6.88 11.68
CA GLY A 159 -13.00 5.47 11.32
C GLY A 159 -12.38 5.13 9.97
N HIS A 160 -12.03 3.86 9.80
CA HIS A 160 -11.31 3.39 8.61
C HIS A 160 -12.23 2.91 7.49
N PHE A 161 -13.55 2.95 7.67
CA PHE A 161 -14.50 2.44 6.69
C PHE A 161 -14.32 3.11 5.33
N LEU A 162 -14.32 4.44 5.28
CA LEU A 162 -14.17 5.17 4.02
C LEU A 162 -12.83 4.87 3.35
N ALA A 163 -11.73 4.92 4.11
CA ALA A 163 -10.39 4.63 3.58
C ALA A 163 -10.29 3.22 2.98
N ILE A 164 -10.83 2.20 3.66
CA ILE A 164 -10.80 0.82 3.15
C ILE A 164 -11.74 0.64 1.97
N ILE A 165 -12.94 1.23 1.97
CA ILE A 165 -13.85 1.17 0.83
C ILE A 165 -13.27 1.89 -0.38
N THR A 166 -12.53 2.97 -0.19
CA THR A 166 -11.81 3.64 -1.28
C THR A 166 -10.81 2.69 -1.95
N LEU A 167 -10.15 1.78 -1.21
CA LEU A 167 -9.29 0.76 -1.82
C LEU A 167 -10.05 -0.20 -2.75
N LEU A 168 -11.36 -0.38 -2.57
CA LEU A 168 -12.18 -1.17 -3.48
C LEU A 168 -12.30 -0.54 -4.87
N LEU A 169 -12.14 0.78 -4.98
CA LEU A 169 -12.17 1.49 -6.26
C LEU A 169 -10.99 1.09 -7.15
N GLU A 170 -9.93 0.52 -6.57
CA GLU A 170 -8.78 -0.04 -7.28
C GLU A 170 -9.07 -1.41 -7.91
N MET A 171 -10.31 -1.92 -7.87
CA MET A 171 -10.67 -3.22 -8.45
C MET A 171 -10.45 -3.31 -9.95
N SER A 172 -10.54 -2.20 -10.68
CA SER A 172 -10.23 -2.19 -12.12
C SER A 172 -8.72 -2.14 -12.39
N THR A 173 -7.91 -1.65 -11.44
CA THR A 173 -6.47 -1.39 -11.59
C THR A 173 -5.68 -2.62 -12.06
N PRO A 174 -5.88 -3.84 -11.51
CA PRO A 174 -5.22 -5.04 -12.00
C PRO A 174 -5.51 -5.31 -13.47
N PHE A 175 -6.78 -5.19 -13.89
CA PHE A 175 -7.19 -5.46 -15.27
C PHE A 175 -6.63 -4.42 -16.24
N THR A 176 -6.67 -3.14 -15.87
CA THR A 176 -6.09 -2.07 -16.70
C THR A 176 -4.57 -2.22 -16.82
N CYS A 177 -3.87 -2.57 -15.73
CA CYS A 177 -2.43 -2.78 -15.77
C CYS A 177 -2.03 -4.00 -16.61
N ILE A 178 -2.68 -5.14 -16.38
CA ILE A 178 -2.39 -6.39 -17.09
C ILE A 178 -2.74 -6.25 -18.58
N SER A 179 -3.89 -5.66 -18.92
CA SER A 179 -4.26 -5.43 -20.32
C SER A 179 -3.25 -4.53 -21.03
N TRP A 180 -2.77 -3.45 -20.38
CA TRP A 180 -1.72 -2.61 -20.94
C TRP A 180 -0.41 -3.39 -21.18
N MET A 181 -0.01 -4.25 -20.23
CA MET A 181 1.18 -5.09 -20.39
C MET A 181 1.04 -6.08 -21.55
N LEU A 182 -0.13 -6.69 -21.73
CA LEU A 182 -0.41 -7.64 -22.81
C LEU A 182 -0.55 -6.98 -24.20
N LEU A 183 -0.80 -5.68 -24.25
CA LEU A 183 -0.88 -4.90 -25.49
C LEU A 183 0.48 -4.43 -26.04
N LYS A 184 1.57 -4.67 -25.31
CA LYS A 184 2.94 -4.34 -25.72
C LYS A 184 3.58 -5.45 -26.53
#